data_AF-R5CNL5-F1
#
_entry.id   AF-R5CNL5-F1
#
_cell.length_a   1.000
_cell.length_b   1.000
_cell.length_c   1.000
_cell.angle_alpha   90.00
_cell.angle_beta   90.00
_cell.angle_gamma   90.00
#
_symmetry.space_group_name_H-M   'P 1'
#
loop_
_entity.id
_entity.type
_entity.pdbx_description
1 polymer ?
#
loop_
_entity_poly.entity_id
_entity_poly.type
_entity_poly.pdbx_seq_one_letter_code
_entity_poly.pdbx_strand_id
1 'polypeptide(L)'
;MSKIIFTILSLFAFMVANAQVWDGTAKAWTKGSGTEADPYLIETGENLAYLAETVTAGETYEGVFFKLVNSLDMGGGLHKFSPIGFFNEYADLENPGQMIDESKYFLGVFDGNGKTVDNVHIYFIDAQNSVGGTGLFACISKNAVVKNLTIGKNSVVEGTDGSGAVVGAMTGGRIENCVNKASIAITQGLGQGGIVGTMYGGTVSGCINDADIAGSTDLGGIAGYVDRGGVIENCYNRGNIVFTGFFAGGLVGFLVDGTLRNCYNCGEILSDFTGNAVVGTTEDGVVIENCYYLETEEGAADDNSAVVKKTADEMKSDDFLYALDNGQNAWKKDANGINNGFPLLSWQDESTVSVGSVLQEDKIGLVVSGHNVSASVEGAYRIVVTDLSGKTIADKIIDGGSLYVPVKGLYVVTIYAKEKSESCKIIIK
;
A
#
# COMPACT_ATOMS: atom_id res chain seq x y z
N MET A 1 -11.50 63.66 15.52
CA MET A 1 -12.22 62.54 14.87
C MET A 1 -11.23 61.40 14.69
N SER A 2 -11.22 60.45 15.62
CA SER A 2 -10.42 59.22 15.53
C SER A 2 -11.17 58.21 14.66
N LYS A 3 -10.57 57.78 13.55
CA LYS A 3 -11.12 56.71 12.69
C LYS A 3 -10.60 55.37 13.21
N ILE A 4 -11.48 54.61 13.82
CA ILE A 4 -11.26 53.21 14.21
C ILE A 4 -11.28 52.38 12.93
N ILE A 5 -10.14 51.77 12.59
CA ILE A 5 -10.01 50.79 11.51
C ILE A 5 -10.39 49.43 12.11
N PHE A 6 -11.51 48.86 11.66
CA PHE A 6 -11.88 47.47 11.95
C PHE A 6 -11.07 46.56 11.04
N THR A 7 -10.06 45.89 11.59
CA THR A 7 -9.36 44.79 10.90
C THR A 7 -10.22 43.53 11.03
N ILE A 8 -10.87 43.12 9.95
CA ILE A 8 -11.55 41.82 9.88
C ILE A 8 -10.45 40.77 9.75
N LEU A 9 -10.15 40.12 10.88
CA LEU A 9 -9.30 38.93 10.94
C LEU A 9 -10.12 37.76 10.40
N SER A 10 -10.02 37.46 9.10
CA SER A 10 -10.60 36.26 8.52
C SER A 10 -9.78 35.05 8.99
N LEU A 11 -10.25 34.41 10.05
CA LEU A 11 -9.74 33.15 10.57
C LEU A 11 -10.06 32.05 9.54
N PHE A 12 -9.13 31.72 8.66
CA PHE A 12 -9.21 30.50 7.86
C PHE A 12 -8.95 29.33 8.79
N ALA A 13 -10.02 28.78 9.38
CA ALA A 13 -9.98 27.48 10.01
C ALA A 13 -9.74 26.44 8.91
N PHE A 14 -8.54 25.87 8.87
CA PHE A 14 -8.33 24.60 8.18
C PHE A 14 -9.15 23.55 8.95
N MET A 15 -10.37 23.28 8.49
CA MET A 15 -11.03 22.03 8.83
C MET A 15 -10.21 20.94 8.16
N VAL A 16 -9.40 20.23 8.95
CA VAL A 16 -9.09 18.84 8.64
C VAL A 16 -10.47 18.17 8.60
N ALA A 17 -10.97 17.85 7.40
CA ALA A 17 -12.15 17.02 7.31
C ALA A 17 -11.75 15.68 7.93
N ASN A 18 -12.15 15.46 9.18
CA ASN A 18 -12.03 14.15 9.78
C ASN A 18 -12.74 13.17 8.85
N ALA A 19 -12.10 12.05 8.54
CA ALA A 19 -12.77 10.96 7.84
C ALA A 19 -14.10 10.71 8.58
N GLN A 20 -15.20 10.70 7.84
CA GLN A 20 -16.49 10.36 8.43
C GLN A 20 -16.36 8.93 8.95
N VAL A 21 -16.49 8.78 10.27
CA VAL A 21 -16.52 7.47 10.91
C VAL A 21 -17.69 6.70 10.33
N TRP A 22 -17.43 5.48 9.86
CA TRP A 22 -18.48 4.59 9.36
C TRP A 22 -19.53 4.34 10.44
N ASP A 23 -20.81 4.43 10.06
CA ASP A 23 -21.95 4.31 10.97
C ASP A 23 -22.60 2.92 10.96
N GLY A 24 -21.95 1.94 10.33
CA GLY A 24 -22.44 0.57 10.20
C GLY A 24 -23.42 0.36 9.04
N THR A 25 -23.73 1.38 8.24
CA THR A 25 -24.67 1.26 7.12
C THR A 25 -23.96 1.02 5.78
N ALA A 26 -24.70 0.52 4.79
CA ALA A 26 -24.21 0.31 3.44
C ALA A 26 -24.94 1.20 2.45
N LYS A 27 -24.19 1.79 1.51
CA LYS A 27 -24.73 2.65 0.46
C LYS A 27 -23.89 2.56 -0.79
N ALA A 28 -24.53 2.33 -1.93
CA ALA A 28 -23.86 2.31 -3.22
C ALA A 28 -23.09 3.61 -3.48
N TRP A 29 -21.92 3.48 -4.10
CA TRP A 29 -21.21 4.59 -4.72
C TRP A 29 -22.09 5.29 -5.75
N THR A 30 -21.82 6.57 -6.00
CA THR A 30 -22.59 7.39 -6.96
C THR A 30 -21.74 7.94 -8.11
N LYS A 31 -20.43 7.67 -8.09
CA LYS A 31 -19.46 8.14 -9.08
C LYS A 31 -18.68 6.98 -9.68
N GLY A 32 -18.28 7.16 -10.93
CA GLY A 32 -17.62 6.13 -11.73
C GLY A 32 -18.61 5.23 -12.46
N SER A 33 -18.11 4.57 -13.50
CA SER A 33 -18.84 3.59 -14.31
C SER A 33 -18.30 2.16 -14.13
N GLY A 34 -17.27 1.98 -13.31
CA GLY A 34 -16.67 0.68 -13.03
C GLY A 34 -15.66 0.23 -14.09
N THR A 35 -15.26 1.12 -15.01
CA THR A 35 -14.24 0.84 -16.02
C THR A 35 -12.85 1.24 -15.51
N GLU A 36 -11.78 0.77 -16.14
CA GLU A 36 -10.42 1.15 -15.76
C GLU A 36 -10.18 2.67 -15.81
N ALA A 37 -10.73 3.34 -16.84
CA ALA A 37 -10.60 4.79 -17.03
C ALA A 37 -11.51 5.60 -16.10
N ASP A 38 -12.58 4.98 -15.58
CA ASP A 38 -13.59 5.61 -14.75
C ASP A 38 -14.11 4.62 -13.69
N PRO A 39 -13.27 4.27 -12.69
CA PRO A 39 -13.58 3.25 -11.70
C PRO A 39 -14.67 3.75 -10.75
N TYR A 40 -15.43 2.82 -10.16
CA TYR A 40 -16.33 3.17 -9.07
C TYR A 40 -15.54 3.74 -7.89
N LEU A 41 -15.93 4.92 -7.42
CA LEU A 41 -15.23 5.63 -6.36
C LEU A 41 -15.79 5.22 -5.01
N ILE A 42 -14.93 4.68 -4.15
CA ILE A 42 -15.23 4.36 -2.76
C ILE A 42 -14.80 5.57 -1.92
N GLU A 43 -15.78 6.38 -1.52
CA GLU A 43 -15.54 7.65 -0.82
C GLU A 43 -15.69 7.53 0.70
N THR A 44 -16.49 6.56 1.17
CA THR A 44 -16.88 6.36 2.58
C THR A 44 -16.90 4.88 2.96
N GLY A 45 -16.95 4.59 4.27
CA GLY A 45 -17.16 3.24 4.79
C GLY A 45 -18.47 2.60 4.31
N GLU A 46 -19.52 3.40 4.07
CA GLU A 46 -20.79 2.91 3.51
C GLU A 46 -20.63 2.31 2.11
N ASN A 47 -19.77 2.89 1.27
CA ASN A 47 -19.49 2.37 -0.07
C ASN A 47 -18.72 1.04 -0.01
N LEU A 48 -17.78 0.94 0.93
CA LEU A 48 -17.02 -0.29 1.14
C LEU A 48 -17.92 -1.41 1.70
N ALA A 49 -18.80 -1.09 2.65
CA ALA A 49 -19.78 -2.02 3.19
C ALA A 49 -20.77 -2.50 2.11
N TYR A 50 -21.20 -1.61 1.21
CA TYR A 50 -22.05 -2.00 0.08
C TYR A 50 -21.35 -2.96 -0.89
N LEU A 51 -20.05 -2.76 -1.15
CA LEU A 51 -19.27 -3.73 -1.91
C LEU A 51 -19.26 -5.10 -1.22
N ALA A 52 -19.02 -5.15 0.10
CA ALA A 52 -19.02 -6.40 0.85
C ALA A 52 -20.39 -7.12 0.82
N GLU A 53 -21.48 -6.38 1.03
CA GLU A 53 -22.85 -6.93 0.98
C GLU A 53 -23.17 -7.53 -0.40
N THR A 54 -22.83 -6.82 -1.47
CA THR A 54 -23.15 -7.27 -2.84
C THR A 54 -22.29 -8.45 -3.30
N VAL A 55 -21.01 -8.50 -2.94
CA VAL A 55 -20.16 -9.68 -3.21
C VAL A 55 -20.67 -10.89 -2.43
N THR A 56 -21.01 -10.72 -1.15
CA THR A 56 -21.60 -11.80 -0.35
C THR A 56 -22.93 -12.29 -0.92
N ALA A 57 -23.71 -11.41 -1.55
CA ALA A 57 -24.94 -11.77 -2.26
C ALA A 57 -24.71 -12.47 -3.62
N GLY A 58 -23.46 -12.52 -4.12
CA GLY A 58 -23.08 -13.26 -5.32
C GLY A 58 -22.59 -12.41 -6.50
N GLU A 59 -22.52 -11.09 -6.37
CA GLU A 59 -21.95 -10.23 -7.42
C GLU A 59 -20.43 -10.33 -7.43
N THR A 60 -19.86 -10.88 -8.52
CA THR A 60 -18.41 -11.14 -8.56
C THR A 60 -17.58 -9.91 -8.91
N TYR A 61 -18.18 -8.93 -9.60
CA TYR A 61 -17.50 -7.76 -10.17
C TYR A 61 -16.33 -8.10 -11.10
N GLU A 62 -16.36 -9.23 -11.79
CA GLU A 62 -15.33 -9.60 -12.77
C GLU A 62 -15.16 -8.52 -13.84
N GLY A 63 -13.94 -8.00 -13.97
CA GLY A 63 -13.61 -6.91 -14.91
C GLY A 63 -14.06 -5.50 -14.49
N VAL A 64 -14.59 -5.34 -13.27
CA VAL A 64 -15.02 -4.04 -12.73
C VAL A 64 -13.93 -3.43 -11.85
N PHE A 65 -13.75 -2.12 -11.94
CA PHE A 65 -12.70 -1.38 -11.25
C PHE A 65 -13.27 -0.49 -10.14
N PHE A 66 -12.61 -0.54 -8.98
CA PHE A 66 -12.90 0.26 -7.79
C PHE A 66 -11.65 1.05 -7.39
N LYS A 67 -11.85 2.25 -6.85
CA LYS A 67 -10.78 3.09 -6.34
C LYS A 67 -11.15 3.78 -5.03
N LEU A 68 -10.31 3.64 -4.01
CA LEU A 68 -10.41 4.49 -2.81
C LEU A 68 -10.00 5.92 -3.17
N VAL A 69 -10.83 6.89 -2.81
CA VAL A 69 -10.46 8.32 -2.94
C VAL A 69 -9.99 8.94 -1.62
N ASN A 70 -10.43 8.37 -0.50
CA ASN A 70 -10.09 8.77 0.85
C ASN A 70 -9.57 7.58 1.66
N SER A 71 -8.74 7.85 2.67
CA SER A 71 -8.57 6.88 3.76
C SER A 71 -9.89 6.79 4.55
N LEU A 72 -10.23 5.59 5.01
CA LEU A 72 -11.49 5.30 5.68
C LEU A 72 -11.25 5.02 7.16
N ASP A 73 -12.11 5.59 8.00
CA ASP A 73 -12.23 5.26 9.42
C ASP A 73 -13.49 4.40 9.60
N MET A 74 -13.28 3.11 9.90
CA MET A 74 -14.35 2.12 9.98
C MET A 74 -14.95 1.99 11.39
N GLY A 75 -14.63 2.89 12.32
CA GLY A 75 -15.31 3.00 13.61
C GLY A 75 -14.92 1.97 14.67
N GLY A 76 -14.03 1.04 14.36
CA GLY A 76 -13.44 0.08 15.31
C GLY A 76 -14.51 -0.83 15.90
N GLY A 77 -14.46 -1.03 17.21
CA GLY A 77 -15.43 -1.87 17.93
C GLY A 77 -16.87 -1.34 17.95
N LEU A 78 -17.17 -0.19 17.33
CA LEU A 78 -18.55 0.29 17.18
C LEU A 78 -19.36 -0.60 16.23
N HIS A 79 -18.71 -1.13 15.19
CA HIS A 79 -19.34 -1.92 14.14
C HIS A 79 -18.40 -3.03 13.67
N LYS A 80 -18.95 -4.22 13.43
CA LYS A 80 -18.21 -5.30 12.77
C LYS A 80 -18.40 -5.18 11.25
N PHE A 81 -17.32 -5.24 10.51
CA PHE A 81 -17.30 -5.23 9.06
C PHE A 81 -17.32 -6.67 8.53
N SER A 82 -18.35 -7.01 7.76
CA SER A 82 -18.38 -8.29 7.04
C SER A 82 -17.32 -8.27 5.94
N PRO A 83 -16.40 -9.26 5.89
CA PRO A 83 -15.45 -9.41 4.79
C PRO A 83 -16.09 -9.27 3.40
N ILE A 84 -15.32 -8.76 2.44
CA ILE A 84 -15.75 -8.74 1.04
C ILE A 84 -15.67 -10.17 0.49
N GLY A 85 -16.84 -10.78 0.34
CA GLY A 85 -16.99 -12.16 -0.09
C GLY A 85 -17.09 -13.17 1.05
N PHE A 86 -17.06 -14.44 0.68
CA PHE A 86 -17.24 -15.56 1.60
C PHE A 86 -16.47 -16.78 1.08
N PHE A 87 -15.59 -17.38 1.87
CA PHE A 87 -14.78 -18.52 1.43
C PHE A 87 -15.34 -19.83 2.00
N ASN A 88 -15.65 -20.79 1.13
CA ASN A 88 -16.16 -22.09 1.54
C ASN A 88 -15.82 -23.18 0.53
N GLU A 89 -14.62 -23.75 0.64
CA GLU A 89 -14.19 -24.93 -0.11
C GLU A 89 -14.06 -26.14 0.82
N TYR A 90 -14.72 -27.26 0.51
CA TYR A 90 -14.66 -28.46 1.34
C TYR A 90 -14.70 -29.74 0.52
N ALA A 91 -14.22 -30.83 1.11
CA ALA A 91 -14.25 -32.14 0.47
C ALA A 91 -15.67 -32.69 0.39
N ASP A 92 -16.05 -33.20 -0.77
CA ASP A 92 -17.31 -33.91 -0.95
C ASP A 92 -17.27 -35.27 -0.23
N LEU A 93 -18.07 -35.41 0.84
CA LEU A 93 -18.15 -36.64 1.63
C LEU A 93 -18.85 -37.77 0.87
N GLU A 94 -19.68 -37.46 -0.13
CA GLU A 94 -20.38 -38.43 -0.97
C GLU A 94 -19.53 -38.85 -2.17
N ASN A 95 -18.64 -37.98 -2.65
CA ASN A 95 -17.72 -38.22 -3.77
C ASN A 95 -16.25 -38.00 -3.37
N PRO A 96 -15.60 -38.99 -2.72
CA PRO A 96 -14.23 -38.85 -2.25
C PRO A 96 -13.26 -38.43 -3.36
N GLY A 97 -12.49 -37.37 -3.12
CA GLY A 97 -11.55 -36.79 -4.08
C GLY A 97 -12.10 -35.62 -4.90
N GLN A 98 -13.38 -35.27 -4.74
CA GLN A 98 -13.96 -34.05 -5.29
C GLN A 98 -14.01 -32.95 -4.21
N MET A 99 -13.75 -31.71 -4.62
CA MET A 99 -13.98 -30.52 -3.80
C MET A 99 -15.26 -29.83 -4.24
N ILE A 100 -16.03 -29.35 -3.26
CA ILE A 100 -17.16 -28.44 -3.47
C ILE A 100 -16.68 -27.04 -3.15
N ASP A 101 -16.98 -26.11 -4.04
CA ASP A 101 -16.69 -24.68 -3.88
C ASP A 101 -18.01 -23.90 -3.85
N GLU A 102 -18.36 -23.41 -2.66
CA GLU A 102 -19.52 -22.55 -2.43
C GLU A 102 -19.13 -21.09 -2.17
N SER A 103 -17.87 -20.75 -2.48
CA SER A 103 -17.31 -19.43 -2.22
C SER A 103 -18.00 -18.34 -3.03
N LYS A 104 -17.97 -17.12 -2.48
CA LYS A 104 -18.37 -15.86 -3.10
C LYS A 104 -17.12 -15.00 -3.26
N TYR A 105 -16.44 -15.17 -4.39
CA TYR A 105 -15.20 -14.45 -4.68
C TYR A 105 -15.44 -13.03 -5.16
N PHE A 106 -14.56 -12.13 -4.75
CA PHE A 106 -14.34 -10.89 -5.47
C PHE A 106 -13.40 -11.14 -6.67
N LEU A 107 -13.84 -10.78 -7.87
CA LEU A 107 -13.12 -10.98 -9.14
C LEU A 107 -12.75 -9.65 -9.83
N GLY A 108 -13.00 -8.51 -9.18
CA GLY A 108 -12.73 -7.18 -9.71
C GLY A 108 -11.31 -6.68 -9.43
N VAL A 109 -11.10 -5.40 -9.73
CA VAL A 109 -9.88 -4.65 -9.41
C VAL A 109 -10.20 -3.63 -8.32
N PHE A 110 -9.57 -3.76 -7.16
CA PHE A 110 -9.65 -2.82 -6.06
C PHE A 110 -8.32 -2.07 -5.89
N ASP A 111 -8.31 -0.81 -6.29
CA ASP A 111 -7.16 0.08 -6.12
C ASP A 111 -7.34 0.95 -4.86
N GLY A 112 -6.60 0.62 -3.81
CA GLY A 112 -6.51 1.40 -2.59
C GLY A 112 -5.89 2.78 -2.79
N ASN A 113 -5.23 3.04 -3.94
CA ASN A 113 -4.71 4.35 -4.31
C ASN A 113 -3.83 5.01 -3.22
N GLY A 114 -3.03 4.18 -2.53
CA GLY A 114 -2.16 4.58 -1.43
C GLY A 114 -2.91 4.98 -0.15
N LYS A 115 -4.21 4.65 -0.03
CA LYS A 115 -5.06 4.99 1.12
C LYS A 115 -5.08 3.88 2.16
N THR A 116 -5.49 4.28 3.36
CA THR A 116 -5.62 3.40 4.51
C THR A 116 -7.09 3.11 4.79
N VAL A 117 -7.42 1.84 5.04
CA VAL A 117 -8.65 1.45 5.74
C VAL A 117 -8.24 1.16 7.18
N ASP A 118 -8.58 2.04 8.12
CA ASP A 118 -8.21 1.91 9.53
C ASP A 118 -9.46 1.72 10.40
N ASN A 119 -9.24 1.30 11.66
CA ASN A 119 -10.30 0.98 12.60
C ASN A 119 -11.31 -0.04 12.02
N VAL A 120 -10.91 -0.93 11.11
CA VAL A 120 -11.85 -1.95 10.59
C VAL A 120 -11.84 -3.17 11.50
N HIS A 121 -13.01 -3.57 12.00
CA HIS A 121 -13.17 -4.79 12.77
C HIS A 121 -13.72 -5.90 11.88
N ILE A 122 -12.80 -6.67 11.29
CA ILE A 122 -13.09 -7.80 10.41
C ILE A 122 -13.31 -9.04 11.28
N TYR A 123 -14.32 -9.84 10.96
CA TYR A 123 -14.64 -11.05 11.71
C TYR A 123 -14.96 -12.23 10.79
N PHE A 124 -14.66 -13.43 11.27
CA PHE A 124 -15.04 -14.69 10.65
C PHE A 124 -16.57 -14.83 10.61
N ILE A 125 -17.12 -15.09 9.43
CA ILE A 125 -18.55 -15.33 9.24
C ILE A 125 -18.82 -16.84 9.39
N ASP A 126 -19.38 -17.23 10.54
CA ASP A 126 -19.87 -18.60 10.80
C ASP A 126 -21.27 -18.82 10.20
N ALA A 127 -21.37 -18.75 8.88
CA ALA A 127 -22.58 -19.10 8.16
C ALA A 127 -22.40 -20.47 7.52
N GLN A 128 -23.15 -21.48 7.98
CA GLN A 128 -23.35 -22.77 7.30
C GLN A 128 -22.07 -23.44 6.77
N ASN A 129 -21.07 -23.66 7.63
CA ASN A 129 -19.84 -24.42 7.34
C ASN A 129 -18.70 -23.67 6.63
N SER A 130 -18.60 -22.34 6.75
CA SER A 130 -17.37 -21.62 6.33
C SER A 130 -16.13 -22.32 6.89
N VAL A 131 -15.17 -22.64 6.01
CA VAL A 131 -13.92 -23.32 6.38
C VAL A 131 -12.78 -22.35 6.65
N GLY A 132 -13.01 -21.04 6.59
CA GLY A 132 -11.97 -20.03 6.82
C GLY A 132 -12.11 -18.81 5.92
N GLY A 133 -10.97 -18.17 5.61
CA GLY A 133 -10.92 -17.04 4.68
C GLY A 133 -11.37 -15.74 5.33
N THR A 134 -10.57 -15.22 6.29
CA THR A 134 -10.86 -13.94 6.95
C THR A 134 -9.84 -12.89 6.59
N GLY A 135 -10.30 -11.79 5.99
CA GLY A 135 -9.52 -10.61 5.67
C GLY A 135 -10.44 -9.49 5.20
N LEU A 136 -9.90 -8.33 4.81
CA LEU A 136 -10.76 -7.28 4.22
C LEU A 136 -11.54 -7.85 3.02
N PHE A 137 -10.86 -8.66 2.21
CA PHE A 137 -11.48 -9.60 1.30
C PHE A 137 -11.43 -10.99 1.92
N ALA A 138 -12.58 -11.66 2.05
CA ALA A 138 -12.59 -13.07 2.47
C ALA A 138 -11.85 -13.92 1.46
N CYS A 139 -12.17 -13.73 0.17
CA CYS A 139 -11.48 -14.42 -0.91
C CYS A 139 -11.46 -13.67 -2.24
N ILE A 140 -10.39 -13.89 -3.00
CA ILE A 140 -10.21 -13.45 -4.38
C ILE A 140 -9.83 -14.62 -5.28
N SER A 141 -10.04 -14.51 -6.59
CA SER A 141 -9.67 -15.55 -7.55
C SER A 141 -9.41 -15.00 -8.96
N LYS A 142 -8.99 -15.88 -9.87
CA LYS A 142 -8.80 -15.62 -11.30
C LYS A 142 -7.93 -14.39 -11.59
N ASN A 143 -8.53 -13.31 -12.10
CA ASN A 143 -7.87 -12.08 -12.52
C ASN A 143 -8.09 -10.94 -11.52
N ALA A 144 -8.63 -11.22 -10.33
CA ALA A 144 -8.83 -10.22 -9.29
C ALA A 144 -7.52 -9.50 -8.97
N VAL A 145 -7.59 -8.22 -8.63
CA VAL A 145 -6.44 -7.43 -8.21
C VAL A 145 -6.80 -6.61 -6.99
N VAL A 146 -6.05 -6.75 -5.91
CA VAL A 146 -6.14 -5.86 -4.74
C VAL A 146 -4.80 -5.15 -4.62
N LYS A 147 -4.78 -3.82 -4.76
CA LYS A 147 -3.51 -3.09 -4.80
C LYS A 147 -3.48 -1.77 -4.07
N ASN A 148 -2.28 -1.30 -3.72
CA ASN A 148 -1.99 0.03 -3.18
C ASN A 148 -2.82 0.35 -1.92
N LEU A 149 -2.99 -0.62 -1.03
CA LEU A 149 -3.90 -0.53 0.12
C LEU A 149 -3.14 -0.73 1.43
N THR A 150 -3.41 0.10 2.44
CA THR A 150 -2.94 -0.14 3.81
C THR A 150 -4.10 -0.56 4.71
N ILE A 151 -3.97 -1.67 5.42
CA ILE A 151 -4.80 -1.97 6.60
C ILE A 151 -4.17 -1.27 7.80
N GLY A 152 -4.94 -0.37 8.41
CA GLY A 152 -4.47 0.52 9.46
C GLY A 152 -4.28 -0.18 10.80
N LYS A 153 -3.39 0.36 11.63
CA LYS A 153 -2.92 -0.25 12.88
C LYS A 153 -3.99 -0.46 13.95
N ASN A 154 -5.12 0.25 13.86
CA ASN A 154 -6.20 0.15 14.83
C ASN A 154 -7.28 -0.86 14.37
N SER A 155 -7.04 -1.56 13.26
CA SER A 155 -7.92 -2.59 12.75
C SER A 155 -7.75 -3.89 13.52
N VAL A 156 -8.79 -4.71 13.52
CA VAL A 156 -8.85 -6.00 14.22
C VAL A 156 -9.29 -7.06 13.23
N VAL A 157 -8.60 -8.21 13.23
CA VAL A 157 -8.95 -9.39 12.44
C VAL A 157 -9.30 -10.53 13.40
N GLU A 158 -10.59 -10.80 13.59
CA GLU A 158 -11.11 -11.95 14.34
C GLU A 158 -11.34 -13.13 13.39
N GLY A 159 -10.26 -13.81 12.97
CA GLY A 159 -10.32 -14.92 12.01
C GLY A 159 -10.16 -16.31 12.64
N THR A 160 -10.15 -17.33 11.78
CA THR A 160 -9.87 -18.74 12.09
C THR A 160 -8.82 -19.26 11.09
N ASP A 161 -9.15 -20.29 10.30
CA ASP A 161 -8.32 -20.81 9.23
C ASP A 161 -8.22 -19.81 8.07
N GLY A 162 -7.06 -19.73 7.42
CA GLY A 162 -6.84 -18.90 6.24
C GLY A 162 -7.15 -17.43 6.50
N SER A 163 -6.46 -16.84 7.47
CA SER A 163 -6.71 -15.45 7.88
C SER A 163 -5.55 -14.55 7.54
N GLY A 164 -5.82 -13.44 6.85
CA GLY A 164 -4.84 -12.38 6.63
C GLY A 164 -5.48 -11.01 6.57
N ALA A 165 -4.72 -9.94 6.84
CA ALA A 165 -5.31 -8.62 7.00
C ALA A 165 -5.96 -8.11 5.71
N VAL A 166 -5.33 -8.37 4.56
CA VAL A 166 -5.81 -7.91 3.24
C VAL A 166 -6.75 -8.95 2.65
N VAL A 167 -6.31 -10.20 2.55
CA VAL A 167 -7.07 -11.31 1.94
C VAL A 167 -7.04 -12.52 2.86
N GLY A 168 -8.18 -13.18 3.06
CA GLY A 168 -8.22 -14.48 3.74
C GLY A 168 -7.62 -15.59 2.88
N ALA A 169 -8.30 -15.94 1.79
CA ALA A 169 -7.88 -16.97 0.84
C ALA A 169 -7.81 -16.45 -0.60
N MET A 170 -6.84 -16.91 -1.39
CA MET A 170 -6.79 -16.63 -2.83
C MET A 170 -6.59 -17.90 -3.65
N THR A 171 -7.32 -18.04 -4.75
CA THR A 171 -7.20 -19.16 -5.71
C THR A 171 -6.72 -18.69 -7.09
N GLY A 172 -5.87 -17.67 -7.08
CA GLY A 172 -5.51 -16.85 -8.23
C GLY A 172 -5.64 -15.35 -7.92
N GLY A 173 -5.38 -14.51 -8.91
CA GLY A 173 -5.38 -13.06 -8.76
C GLY A 173 -4.04 -12.49 -8.28
N ARG A 174 -4.03 -11.19 -7.98
CA ARG A 174 -2.84 -10.45 -7.56
C ARG A 174 -3.09 -9.56 -6.35
N ILE A 175 -2.18 -9.58 -5.39
CA ILE A 175 -2.10 -8.61 -4.30
C ILE A 175 -0.82 -7.79 -4.50
N GLU A 176 -0.94 -6.48 -4.69
CA GLU A 176 0.18 -5.63 -5.10
C GLU A 176 0.33 -4.40 -4.19
N ASN A 177 1.53 -4.12 -3.66
CA ASN A 177 1.79 -2.87 -2.93
C ASN A 177 0.86 -2.65 -1.73
N CYS A 178 0.51 -3.74 -1.04
CA CYS A 178 -0.36 -3.70 0.13
C CYS A 178 0.45 -3.77 1.43
N VAL A 179 -0.05 -3.07 2.46
CA VAL A 179 0.59 -3.01 3.79
C VAL A 179 -0.37 -3.47 4.86
N ASN A 180 0.07 -4.39 5.69
CA ASN A 180 -0.57 -4.64 6.97
C ASN A 180 0.13 -3.87 8.09
N LYS A 181 -0.62 -3.08 8.85
CA LYS A 181 -0.18 -2.47 10.11
C LYS A 181 -0.98 -2.94 11.33
N ALA A 182 -1.99 -3.79 11.12
CA ALA A 182 -2.83 -4.34 12.17
C ALA A 182 -2.19 -5.61 12.73
N SER A 183 -2.01 -5.66 14.05
CA SER A 183 -1.57 -6.89 14.71
C SER A 183 -2.62 -7.99 14.55
N ILE A 184 -2.18 -9.20 14.24
CA ILE A 184 -3.04 -10.38 14.14
C ILE A 184 -2.80 -11.27 15.35
N ALA A 185 -3.84 -11.66 16.07
CA ALA A 185 -3.75 -12.53 17.23
C ALA A 185 -4.81 -13.63 17.17
N ILE A 186 -4.55 -14.66 16.35
CA ILE A 186 -5.48 -15.76 16.06
C ILE A 186 -4.82 -17.06 16.51
N THR A 187 -5.15 -17.51 17.71
CA THR A 187 -4.47 -18.65 18.35
C THR A 187 -5.11 -20.01 18.05
N GLN A 188 -6.09 -20.05 17.15
CA GLN A 188 -6.81 -21.25 16.72
C GLN A 188 -6.90 -21.27 15.19
N GLY A 189 -6.89 -22.47 14.60
CA GLY A 189 -6.85 -22.65 13.16
C GLY A 189 -5.44 -22.61 12.57
N LEU A 190 -5.35 -22.65 11.24
CA LEU A 190 -4.15 -22.80 10.43
C LEU A 190 -4.06 -21.70 9.37
N GLY A 191 -2.85 -21.40 8.91
CA GLY A 191 -2.65 -20.57 7.71
C GLY A 191 -2.93 -19.10 7.97
N GLN A 192 -2.31 -18.52 9.00
CA GLN A 192 -2.39 -17.08 9.25
C GLN A 192 -1.22 -16.34 8.60
N GLY A 193 -1.53 -15.29 7.84
CA GLY A 193 -0.52 -14.45 7.22
C GLY A 193 -0.79 -12.97 7.39
N GLY A 194 0.25 -12.14 7.48
CA GLY A 194 0.06 -10.69 7.64
C GLY A 194 -0.68 -10.04 6.47
N ILE A 195 -0.47 -10.53 5.24
CA ILE A 195 -1.12 -10.02 4.02
C ILE A 195 -2.24 -10.96 3.58
N VAL A 196 -1.91 -12.23 3.37
CA VAL A 196 -2.83 -13.27 2.91
C VAL A 196 -2.77 -14.48 3.83
N GLY A 197 -3.90 -15.06 4.20
CA GLY A 197 -3.90 -16.30 4.98
C GLY A 197 -3.39 -17.49 4.15
N THR A 198 -4.16 -17.84 3.13
CA THR A 198 -3.91 -19.03 2.29
C THR A 198 -3.86 -18.67 0.81
N MET A 199 -2.84 -19.18 0.11
CA MET A 199 -2.66 -19.02 -1.33
C MET A 199 -2.74 -20.38 -2.03
N TYR A 200 -3.70 -20.53 -2.92
CA TYR A 200 -3.82 -21.64 -3.87
C TYR A 200 -3.60 -21.11 -5.29
N GLY A 201 -2.38 -20.68 -5.57
CA GLY A 201 -1.99 -19.96 -6.79
C GLY A 201 -2.14 -18.44 -6.71
N GLY A 202 -1.75 -17.76 -7.79
CA GLY A 202 -1.74 -16.29 -7.91
C GLY A 202 -0.44 -15.65 -7.41
N THR A 203 -0.42 -14.32 -7.28
CA THR A 203 0.80 -13.56 -6.96
C THR A 203 0.58 -12.54 -5.85
N VAL A 204 1.50 -12.50 -4.89
CA VAL A 204 1.63 -11.43 -3.88
C VAL A 204 2.95 -10.73 -4.12
N SER A 205 2.91 -9.45 -4.46
CA SER A 205 4.10 -8.71 -4.85
C SER A 205 4.17 -7.32 -4.26
N GLY A 206 5.36 -6.90 -3.82
CA GLY A 206 5.52 -5.55 -3.29
C GLY A 206 4.79 -5.33 -1.95
N CYS A 207 4.52 -6.39 -1.19
CA CYS A 207 3.70 -6.31 0.02
C CYS A 207 4.53 -6.30 1.30
N ILE A 208 3.94 -5.72 2.35
CA ILE A 208 4.64 -5.43 3.61
C ILE A 208 3.79 -5.82 4.80
N ASN A 209 4.33 -6.65 5.68
CA ASN A 209 3.80 -6.77 7.02
C ASN A 209 4.64 -5.95 8.00
N ASP A 210 4.00 -4.96 8.62
CA ASP A 210 4.59 -4.01 9.57
C ASP A 210 3.95 -4.15 10.97
N ALA A 211 3.42 -5.33 11.28
CA ALA A 211 2.71 -5.60 12.52
C ALA A 211 2.93 -7.02 13.03
N ASP A 212 2.93 -7.17 14.35
CA ASP A 212 3.16 -8.47 14.98
C ASP A 212 2.03 -9.45 14.69
N ILE A 213 2.39 -10.73 14.58
CA ILE A 213 1.48 -11.84 14.36
C ILE A 213 1.64 -12.84 15.50
N ALA A 214 0.54 -13.20 16.14
CA ALA A 214 0.46 -14.26 17.12
C ALA A 214 -0.55 -15.33 16.68
N GLY A 215 -0.15 -16.61 16.69
CA GLY A 215 -1.07 -17.69 16.30
C GLY A 215 -0.59 -19.10 16.57
N SER A 216 -1.15 -20.09 15.87
CA SER A 216 -0.90 -21.51 16.12
C SER A 216 0.05 -22.16 15.10
N THR A 217 -0.44 -22.52 13.91
CA THR A 217 0.30 -23.31 12.92
C THR A 217 0.17 -22.71 11.51
N ASP A 218 1.22 -22.86 10.70
CA ASP A 218 1.35 -22.26 9.36
C ASP A 218 1.26 -20.73 9.41
N LEU A 219 2.19 -20.11 10.15
CA LEU A 219 2.25 -18.66 10.35
C LEU A 219 3.30 -18.01 9.46
N GLY A 220 2.90 -16.98 8.71
CA GLY A 220 3.82 -16.19 7.90
C GLY A 220 3.65 -14.69 8.05
N GLY A 221 4.75 -13.94 7.98
CA GLY A 221 4.67 -12.48 7.90
C GLY A 221 3.88 -12.01 6.67
N ILE A 222 4.01 -12.71 5.54
CA ILE A 222 3.29 -12.39 4.30
C ILE A 222 2.13 -13.37 4.07
N ALA A 223 2.42 -14.67 4.07
CA ALA A 223 1.44 -15.72 3.79
C ALA A 223 1.53 -16.88 4.79
N GLY A 224 0.40 -17.36 5.31
CA GLY A 224 0.40 -18.52 6.19
C GLY A 224 0.72 -19.82 5.44
N TYR A 225 -0.03 -20.08 4.38
CA TYR A 225 0.09 -21.30 3.57
C TYR A 225 0.10 -20.97 2.07
N VAL A 226 0.98 -21.63 1.31
CA VAL A 226 1.15 -21.41 -0.14
C VAL A 226 1.23 -22.75 -0.88
N ASP A 227 0.36 -22.93 -1.87
CA ASP A 227 0.25 -24.13 -2.70
C ASP A 227 -0.16 -23.74 -4.14
N ARG A 228 -0.18 -24.74 -5.03
CA ARG A 228 -0.63 -24.68 -6.43
C ARG A 228 0.08 -23.59 -7.25
N GLY A 229 1.39 -23.50 -7.08
CA GLY A 229 2.24 -22.57 -7.82
C GLY A 229 2.06 -21.11 -7.42
N GLY A 230 1.69 -20.83 -6.16
CA GLY A 230 1.62 -19.46 -5.64
C GLY A 230 2.98 -18.75 -5.71
N VAL A 231 2.99 -17.45 -6.03
CA VAL A 231 4.22 -16.65 -6.14
C VAL A 231 4.19 -15.51 -5.14
N ILE A 232 5.23 -15.42 -4.31
CA ILE A 232 5.48 -14.29 -3.41
C ILE A 232 6.81 -13.65 -3.81
N GLU A 233 6.78 -12.37 -4.14
CA GLU A 233 7.98 -11.68 -4.59
C GLU A 233 8.09 -10.22 -4.16
N ASN A 234 9.30 -9.73 -3.93
CA ASN A 234 9.53 -8.34 -3.55
C ASN A 234 8.70 -7.95 -2.31
N CYS A 235 8.68 -8.80 -1.29
CA CYS A 235 7.92 -8.59 -0.07
C CYS A 235 8.84 -8.54 1.14
N TYR A 236 8.41 -7.90 2.21
CA TYR A 236 9.14 -7.98 3.47
C TYR A 236 8.26 -7.96 4.70
N ASN A 237 8.77 -8.60 5.76
CA ASN A 237 8.16 -8.61 7.07
C ASN A 237 9.03 -7.84 8.07
N ARG A 238 8.42 -7.04 8.93
CA ARG A 238 9.04 -6.40 10.10
C ARG A 238 8.40 -6.81 11.42
N GLY A 239 7.19 -7.34 11.38
CA GLY A 239 6.46 -7.73 12.58
C GLY A 239 7.05 -9.00 13.17
N ASN A 240 7.10 -9.07 14.50
CA ASN A 240 7.50 -10.29 15.19
C ASN A 240 6.40 -11.34 15.05
N ILE A 241 6.80 -12.61 14.97
CA ILE A 241 5.90 -13.74 14.87
C ILE A 241 6.04 -14.59 16.12
N VAL A 242 4.93 -14.75 16.86
CA VAL A 242 4.83 -15.61 18.03
C VAL A 242 3.89 -16.75 17.70
N PHE A 243 4.30 -17.99 17.95
CA PHE A 243 3.47 -19.15 17.61
C PHE A 243 3.52 -20.24 18.68
N THR A 244 2.46 -21.04 18.75
CA THR A 244 2.31 -22.12 19.75
C THR A 244 2.24 -23.53 19.15
N GLY A 245 2.09 -23.63 17.82
CA GLY A 245 2.03 -24.88 17.09
C GLY A 245 3.29 -25.10 16.24
N PHE A 246 3.11 -25.45 14.97
CA PHE A 246 4.20 -25.80 14.05
C PHE A 246 4.31 -24.80 12.89
N PHE A 247 5.46 -24.79 12.23
CA PHE A 247 5.65 -24.12 10.94
C PHE A 247 5.33 -22.61 10.98
N ALA A 248 6.21 -21.85 11.63
CA ALA A 248 6.22 -20.40 11.51
C ALA A 248 7.44 -19.96 10.72
N GLY A 249 7.22 -19.11 9.71
CA GLY A 249 8.26 -18.48 8.93
C GLY A 249 8.09 -16.96 8.91
N GLY A 250 9.20 -16.22 8.89
CA GLY A 250 9.13 -14.75 8.82
C GLY A 250 8.40 -14.21 7.60
N LEU A 251 8.34 -14.97 6.50
CA LEU A 251 7.57 -14.62 5.31
C LEU A 251 6.45 -15.61 5.03
N VAL A 252 6.74 -16.91 5.06
CA VAL A 252 5.80 -17.97 4.72
C VAL A 252 5.78 -19.04 5.80
N GLY A 253 4.61 -19.41 6.31
CA GLY A 253 4.47 -20.52 7.26
C GLY A 253 4.80 -21.86 6.61
N PHE A 254 3.98 -22.28 5.65
CA PHE A 254 4.17 -23.51 4.89
C PHE A 254 4.12 -23.24 3.38
N LEU A 255 5.24 -23.47 2.70
CA LEU A 255 5.34 -23.42 1.24
C LEU A 255 5.29 -24.86 0.68
N VAL A 256 4.14 -25.29 0.19
CA VAL A 256 3.91 -26.63 -0.38
C VAL A 256 4.29 -26.67 -1.86
N ASP A 257 3.78 -25.72 -2.64
CA ASP A 257 4.09 -25.59 -4.07
C ASP A 257 4.04 -24.11 -4.45
N GLY A 258 5.18 -23.58 -4.90
CA GLY A 258 5.26 -22.16 -5.24
C GLY A 258 6.67 -21.61 -5.33
N THR A 259 6.74 -20.29 -5.43
CA THR A 259 7.98 -19.52 -5.48
C THR A 259 7.99 -18.40 -4.46
N LEU A 260 9.04 -18.32 -3.67
CA LEU A 260 9.35 -17.18 -2.82
C LEU A 260 10.66 -16.54 -3.31
N ARG A 261 10.63 -15.27 -3.72
CA ARG A 261 11.84 -14.62 -4.23
C ARG A 261 12.00 -13.15 -3.92
N ASN A 262 13.25 -12.69 -3.82
CA ASN A 262 13.59 -11.28 -3.65
C ASN A 262 12.92 -10.66 -2.42
N CYS A 263 12.91 -11.39 -1.31
CA CYS A 263 12.21 -10.98 -0.11
C CYS A 263 13.15 -10.95 1.10
N TYR A 264 12.78 -10.22 2.15
CA TYR A 264 13.50 -10.33 3.41
C TYR A 264 12.61 -10.24 4.64
N ASN A 265 13.06 -10.86 5.73
CA ASN A 265 12.45 -10.75 7.04
C ASN A 265 13.36 -9.96 8.00
N CYS A 266 12.78 -8.98 8.70
CA CYS A 266 13.41 -8.28 9.82
C CYS A 266 12.75 -8.56 11.16
N GLY A 267 11.56 -9.19 11.18
CA GLY A 267 10.85 -9.55 12.40
C GLY A 267 11.40 -10.82 13.03
N GLU A 268 11.36 -10.91 14.35
CA GLU A 268 11.83 -12.09 15.07
C GLU A 268 10.78 -13.19 15.08
N ILE A 269 11.24 -14.44 15.00
CA ILE A 269 10.38 -15.63 15.12
C ILE A 269 10.61 -16.21 16.51
N LEU A 270 9.59 -16.09 17.36
CA LEU A 270 9.69 -16.32 18.80
C LEU A 270 8.79 -17.49 19.20
N SER A 271 9.36 -18.63 19.59
CA SER A 271 8.65 -19.71 20.29
C SER A 271 9.59 -20.70 20.98
N ASP A 272 9.02 -21.62 21.76
CA ASP A 272 9.71 -22.78 22.33
C ASP A 272 9.93 -23.94 21.32
N PHE A 273 9.40 -23.81 20.09
CA PHE A 273 9.49 -24.77 19.00
C PHE A 273 10.44 -24.29 17.90
N THR A 274 10.83 -25.19 16.99
CA THR A 274 11.65 -24.85 15.82
C THR A 274 10.81 -24.11 14.78
N GLY A 275 10.87 -22.78 14.80
CA GLY A 275 10.47 -21.93 13.68
C GLY A 275 11.66 -21.66 12.75
N ASN A 276 11.40 -21.06 11.59
CA ASN A 276 12.44 -20.67 10.62
C ASN A 276 12.34 -19.19 10.31
N ALA A 277 13.49 -18.53 10.10
CA ALA A 277 13.53 -17.07 9.95
C ALA A 277 12.76 -16.55 8.72
N VAL A 278 12.55 -17.36 7.68
CA VAL A 278 11.89 -16.96 6.44
C VAL A 278 10.76 -17.93 6.08
N VAL A 279 11.04 -19.23 5.98
CA VAL A 279 10.03 -20.23 5.59
C VAL A 279 9.90 -21.33 6.65
N GLY A 280 8.74 -21.42 7.29
CA GLY A 280 8.50 -22.35 8.41
C GLY A 280 8.74 -23.81 8.05
N THR A 281 8.21 -24.25 6.91
CA THR A 281 8.53 -25.56 6.31
C THR A 281 8.21 -25.58 4.82
N THR A 282 8.74 -26.58 4.11
CA THR A 282 8.60 -26.77 2.66
C THR A 282 8.33 -28.21 2.27
N GLU A 283 7.66 -28.43 1.14
CA GLU A 283 7.64 -29.73 0.43
C GLU A 283 8.67 -29.76 -0.72
N ASP A 284 8.84 -30.94 -1.34
CA ASP A 284 9.77 -31.12 -2.45
C ASP A 284 9.36 -30.31 -3.69
N GLY A 285 10.33 -29.59 -4.29
CA GLY A 285 10.15 -28.92 -5.58
C GLY A 285 9.78 -27.44 -5.52
N VAL A 286 9.72 -26.84 -4.33
CA VAL A 286 9.52 -25.40 -4.16
C VAL A 286 10.73 -24.58 -4.65
N VAL A 287 10.50 -23.32 -5.00
CA VAL A 287 11.57 -22.38 -5.42
C VAL A 287 11.74 -21.29 -4.37
N ILE A 288 12.91 -21.22 -3.74
CA ILE A 288 13.29 -20.14 -2.83
C ILE A 288 14.56 -19.51 -3.38
N GLU A 289 14.52 -18.22 -3.70
CA GLU A 289 15.62 -17.51 -4.35
C GLU A 289 15.78 -16.10 -3.80
N ASN A 290 17.03 -15.63 -3.62
CA ASN A 290 17.28 -14.24 -3.25
C ASN A 290 16.48 -13.79 -1.99
N CYS A 291 16.45 -14.66 -0.98
CA CYS A 291 15.69 -14.45 0.25
C CYS A 291 16.63 -14.30 1.45
N TYR A 292 16.30 -13.37 2.34
CA TYR A 292 17.20 -12.95 3.41
C TYR A 292 16.48 -12.81 4.74
N TYR A 293 17.23 -12.88 5.83
CA TYR A 293 16.73 -12.49 7.14
C TYR A 293 17.78 -11.74 7.96
N LEU A 294 17.28 -10.85 8.80
CA LEU A 294 18.07 -10.14 9.79
C LEU A 294 18.50 -11.09 10.91
N GLU A 295 19.80 -11.19 11.13
CA GLU A 295 20.36 -11.85 12.30
C GLU A 295 19.99 -11.07 13.57
N THR A 296 19.37 -11.76 14.52
CA THR A 296 19.11 -11.25 15.88
C THR A 296 19.60 -12.25 16.92
N GLU A 297 19.78 -11.79 18.17
CA GLU A 297 20.33 -12.63 19.24
C GLU A 297 19.35 -13.75 19.68
N GLU A 298 18.06 -13.45 19.65
CA GLU A 298 16.98 -14.34 20.14
C GLU A 298 16.12 -14.92 19.01
N GLY A 299 16.33 -14.51 17.76
CA GLY A 299 15.56 -14.96 16.61
C GLY A 299 15.95 -16.34 16.10
N ALA A 300 14.98 -17.06 15.54
CA ALA A 300 15.23 -18.32 14.86
C ALA A 300 16.20 -18.15 13.68
N ALA A 301 17.03 -19.17 13.42
CA ALA A 301 17.74 -19.32 12.16
C ALA A 301 16.80 -19.83 11.06
N ASP A 302 17.29 -20.03 9.85
CA ASP A 302 16.55 -20.73 8.79
C ASP A 302 17.36 -21.95 8.32
N ASP A 303 16.73 -23.12 8.33
CA ASP A 303 17.34 -24.38 7.88
C ASP A 303 17.39 -24.50 6.34
N ASN A 304 16.68 -23.64 5.62
CA ASN A 304 16.67 -23.64 4.18
C ASN A 304 17.95 -23.01 3.62
N SER A 305 18.79 -23.84 2.98
CA SER A 305 20.09 -23.40 2.43
C SER A 305 20.02 -22.31 1.35
N ALA A 306 18.84 -22.05 0.77
CA ALA A 306 18.65 -20.97 -0.20
C ALA A 306 18.41 -19.60 0.45
N VAL A 307 18.17 -19.58 1.77
CA VAL A 307 17.97 -18.36 2.56
C VAL A 307 19.30 -17.89 3.14
N VAL A 308 19.56 -16.58 3.06
CA VAL A 308 20.84 -15.99 3.47
C VAL A 308 20.66 -15.09 4.68
N LYS A 309 21.30 -15.47 5.79
CA LYS A 309 21.41 -14.63 6.99
C LYS A 309 22.25 -13.38 6.73
N LYS A 310 21.82 -12.23 7.26
CA LYS A 310 22.54 -10.95 7.17
C LYS A 310 22.47 -10.17 8.47
N THR A 311 23.55 -9.48 8.80
CA THR A 311 23.56 -8.48 9.89
C THR A 311 22.80 -7.22 9.46
N ALA A 312 22.42 -6.39 10.45
CA ALA A 312 21.77 -5.11 10.17
C ALA A 312 22.62 -4.20 9.26
N ASP A 313 23.93 -4.15 9.47
CA ASP A 313 24.82 -3.30 8.68
C ASP A 313 24.93 -3.80 7.23
N GLU A 314 24.97 -5.12 7.03
CA GLU A 314 24.94 -5.69 5.68
C GLU A 314 23.61 -5.37 4.97
N MET A 315 22.46 -5.58 5.63
CA MET A 315 21.15 -5.30 5.02
C MET A 315 20.95 -3.83 4.70
N LYS A 316 21.65 -2.90 5.37
CA LYS A 316 21.58 -1.45 5.10
C LYS A 316 22.58 -0.99 4.03
N SER A 317 23.43 -1.89 3.54
CA SER A 317 24.47 -1.56 2.56
C SER A 317 23.93 -1.44 1.13
N ASP A 318 24.64 -0.68 0.29
CA ASP A 318 24.33 -0.57 -1.14
C ASP A 318 24.54 -1.91 -1.87
N ASP A 319 25.47 -2.76 -1.40
CA ASP A 319 25.70 -4.10 -1.95
C ASP A 319 24.50 -5.03 -1.73
N PHE A 320 23.89 -4.98 -0.53
CA PHE A 320 22.68 -5.73 -0.26
C PHE A 320 21.51 -5.24 -1.11
N LEU A 321 21.34 -3.93 -1.23
CA LEU A 321 20.31 -3.36 -2.11
C LEU A 321 20.48 -3.85 -3.56
N TYR A 322 21.70 -3.85 -4.09
CA TYR A 322 21.98 -4.34 -5.43
C TYR A 322 21.64 -5.83 -5.60
N ALA A 323 21.99 -6.66 -4.61
CA ALA A 323 21.69 -8.08 -4.61
C ALA A 323 20.17 -8.36 -4.51
N LEU A 324 19.49 -7.70 -3.57
CA LEU A 324 18.05 -7.83 -3.35
C LEU A 324 17.25 -7.37 -4.59
N ASP A 325 17.60 -6.22 -5.16
CA ASP A 325 16.90 -5.69 -6.33
C ASP A 325 17.15 -6.52 -7.58
N ASN A 326 18.39 -7.01 -7.76
CA ASN A 326 18.80 -7.81 -8.90
C ASN A 326 18.39 -7.18 -10.26
N GLY A 327 18.42 -5.85 -10.35
CA GLY A 327 18.09 -5.07 -11.55
C GLY A 327 16.59 -4.96 -11.87
N GLN A 328 15.70 -5.37 -10.97
CA GLN A 328 14.26 -5.31 -11.16
C GLN A 328 13.68 -3.91 -10.93
N ASN A 329 14.41 -3.02 -10.26
CA ASN A 329 13.95 -1.69 -9.81
C ASN A 329 12.72 -1.74 -8.88
N ALA A 330 12.54 -2.86 -8.18
CA ALA A 330 11.51 -3.04 -7.19
C ALA A 330 11.91 -2.43 -5.83
N TRP A 331 13.22 -2.31 -5.58
CA TRP A 331 13.78 -1.86 -4.32
C TRP A 331 14.59 -0.58 -4.46
N LYS A 332 14.63 0.21 -3.40
CA LYS A 332 15.44 1.43 -3.29
C LYS A 332 15.99 1.61 -1.87
N LYS A 333 16.96 2.50 -1.76
CA LYS A 333 17.52 2.91 -0.48
C LYS A 333 16.50 3.69 0.36
N ASP A 334 16.47 3.45 1.66
CA ASP A 334 15.71 4.26 2.61
C ASP A 334 16.43 5.58 2.91
N ALA A 335 16.23 6.57 2.05
CA ALA A 335 16.82 7.90 2.23
C ALA A 335 16.17 8.72 3.36
N ASN A 336 14.95 8.37 3.74
CA ASN A 336 14.09 9.18 4.62
C ASN A 336 13.81 8.53 5.98
N GLY A 337 14.42 7.37 6.27
CA GLY A 337 14.26 6.65 7.53
C GLY A 337 12.88 6.00 7.70
N ILE A 338 12.16 5.73 6.61
CA ILE A 338 10.82 5.12 6.61
C ILE A 338 10.88 3.67 7.09
N ASN A 339 11.95 2.96 6.75
CA ASN A 339 12.20 1.57 7.12
C ASN A 339 13.53 1.43 7.88
N ASN A 340 13.82 2.37 8.78
CA ASN A 340 14.98 2.32 9.67
C ASN A 340 16.34 2.12 8.96
N GLY A 341 16.46 2.59 7.72
CA GLY A 341 17.65 2.46 6.88
C GLY A 341 17.74 1.16 6.08
N PHE A 342 16.84 0.19 6.31
CA PHE A 342 16.73 -1.02 5.48
C PHE A 342 16.09 -0.68 4.13
N PRO A 343 16.34 -1.45 3.05
CA PRO A 343 15.73 -1.20 1.74
C PRO A 343 14.22 -1.02 1.80
N LEU A 344 13.71 -0.17 0.90
CA LEU A 344 12.28 0.07 0.71
C LEU A 344 11.86 -0.48 -0.64
N LEU A 345 10.60 -0.83 -0.75
CA LEU A 345 9.97 -0.97 -2.04
C LEU A 345 9.84 0.40 -2.72
N SER A 346 10.06 0.44 -4.03
CA SER A 346 10.13 1.68 -4.82
C SER A 346 8.89 2.57 -4.66
N TRP A 347 7.72 1.96 -4.46
CA TRP A 347 6.43 2.65 -4.29
C TRP A 347 6.24 3.28 -2.90
N GLN A 348 6.98 2.85 -1.85
CA GLN A 348 6.74 3.31 -0.47
C GLN A 348 7.09 4.78 -0.22
N ASP A 349 8.00 5.31 -1.02
CA ASP A 349 8.42 6.69 -0.96
C ASP A 349 7.95 7.41 -2.22
N GLU A 350 6.67 7.23 -2.51
CA GLU A 350 5.87 8.33 -3.06
C GLU A 350 5.53 9.25 -1.89
N SER A 351 6.52 10.06 -1.49
CA SER A 351 6.19 11.34 -0.90
C SER A 351 5.19 11.99 -1.86
N THR A 352 3.94 12.09 -1.45
CA THR A 352 3.09 13.15 -1.97
C THR A 352 3.92 14.41 -1.78
N VAL A 353 4.43 14.97 -2.87
CA VAL A 353 4.61 16.41 -2.94
C VAL A 353 3.20 16.94 -2.86
N SER A 354 2.64 16.98 -1.65
CA SER A 354 1.58 17.90 -1.35
C SER A 354 2.21 19.24 -1.67
N VAL A 355 1.66 19.91 -2.68
CA VAL A 355 1.86 21.34 -2.86
C VAL A 355 1.15 21.99 -1.67
N GLY A 356 1.80 21.90 -0.50
CA GLY A 356 1.20 22.11 0.81
C GLY A 356 2.33 22.38 1.78
N SER A 357 2.65 23.66 1.94
CA SER A 357 3.68 24.23 2.82
C SER A 357 5.14 24.01 2.39
N VAL A 358 5.50 24.50 1.20
CA VAL A 358 6.78 25.19 1.11
C VAL A 358 6.62 26.44 1.96
N LEU A 359 7.34 26.51 3.09
CA LEU A 359 7.58 27.77 3.78
C LEU A 359 7.93 28.79 2.71
N GLN A 360 7.20 29.91 2.71
CA GLN A 360 7.37 31.01 1.77
C GLN A 360 8.80 31.55 1.90
N GLU A 361 9.76 30.95 1.20
CA GLU A 361 10.98 31.63 0.81
C GLU A 361 10.58 32.71 -0.20
N ASP A 362 11.14 33.90 -0.02
CA ASP A 362 10.86 35.14 -0.74
C ASP A 362 10.86 34.96 -2.27
N LYS A 363 9.77 34.43 -2.83
CA LYS A 363 9.61 34.31 -4.27
C LYS A 363 9.59 35.69 -4.90
N ILE A 364 10.43 35.88 -5.91
CA ILE A 364 10.40 37.03 -6.79
C ILE A 364 9.06 36.97 -7.54
N GLY A 365 8.12 37.84 -7.15
CA GLY A 365 6.71 37.78 -7.57
C GLY A 365 6.52 38.00 -9.07
N LEU A 366 6.69 36.96 -9.89
CA LEU A 366 6.49 37.00 -11.33
C LEU A 366 5.02 37.25 -11.68
N VAL A 367 4.77 38.19 -12.59
CA VAL A 367 3.46 38.55 -13.10
C VAL A 367 3.43 38.32 -14.60
N VAL A 368 2.42 37.58 -15.07
CA VAL A 368 2.14 37.36 -16.50
C VAL A 368 0.76 37.91 -16.82
N SER A 369 0.70 38.86 -17.75
CA SER A 369 -0.55 39.47 -18.23
C SER A 369 -0.59 39.45 -19.76
N GLY A 370 -1.29 38.46 -20.31
CA GLY A 370 -1.27 38.17 -21.74
C GLY A 370 0.14 37.80 -22.22
N HIS A 371 0.68 38.62 -23.11
CA HIS A 371 2.04 38.48 -23.64
C HIS A 371 3.12 39.19 -22.80
N ASN A 372 2.73 39.92 -21.75
CA ASN A 372 3.66 40.70 -20.94
C ASN A 372 4.08 39.93 -19.68
N VAL A 373 5.38 39.94 -19.40
CA VAL A 373 6.01 39.30 -18.24
C VAL A 373 6.79 40.33 -17.44
N SER A 374 6.57 40.39 -16.12
CA SER A 374 7.28 41.27 -15.20
C SER A 374 7.49 40.59 -13.85
N ALA A 375 8.21 41.23 -12.93
CA ALA A 375 8.35 40.80 -11.55
C ALA A 375 8.05 41.97 -10.59
N SER A 376 7.41 41.64 -9.47
CA SER A 376 7.11 42.56 -8.36
C SER A 376 8.34 42.68 -7.45
N VAL A 377 9.39 43.31 -7.97
CA VAL A 377 10.63 43.61 -7.23
C VAL A 377 10.89 45.10 -7.18
N GLU A 378 11.48 45.56 -6.08
CA GLU A 378 11.85 46.96 -5.92
C GLU A 378 13.15 47.27 -6.66
N GLY A 379 13.08 48.23 -7.60
CA GLY A 379 14.21 48.64 -8.45
C GLY A 379 14.36 47.81 -9.74
N ALA A 380 15.43 48.10 -10.48
CA ALA A 380 15.69 47.45 -11.76
C ALA A 380 16.09 45.97 -11.58
N TYR A 381 15.63 45.10 -12.49
CA TYR A 381 15.95 43.67 -12.52
C TYR A 381 16.15 43.19 -13.95
N ARG A 382 16.90 42.10 -14.13
CA ARG A 382 17.06 41.45 -15.43
C ARG A 382 16.07 40.29 -15.55
N ILE A 383 15.41 40.17 -16.70
CA ILE A 383 14.51 39.10 -17.06
C ILE A 383 15.01 38.40 -18.32
N VAL A 384 15.13 37.08 -18.26
CA VAL A 384 15.52 36.22 -19.38
C VAL A 384 14.38 35.25 -19.66
N VAL A 385 13.94 35.16 -20.91
CA VAL A 385 12.90 34.22 -21.36
C VAL A 385 13.54 33.27 -22.34
N THR A 386 13.40 31.97 -22.10
CA THR A 386 13.87 30.90 -22.97
C THR A 386 12.70 30.00 -23.37
N ASP A 387 12.75 29.41 -24.55
CA ASP A 387 11.87 28.29 -24.86
C ASP A 387 12.36 27.01 -24.14
N LEU A 388 11.59 25.92 -24.24
CA LEU A 388 11.92 24.66 -23.57
C LEU A 388 13.17 23.96 -24.10
N SER A 389 13.71 24.39 -25.25
CA SER A 389 15.00 23.91 -25.76
C SER A 389 16.19 24.66 -25.16
N GLY A 390 15.93 25.70 -24.36
CA GLY A 390 16.94 26.58 -23.78
C GLY A 390 17.32 27.76 -24.67
N LYS A 391 16.68 27.94 -25.84
CA LYS A 391 16.95 29.08 -26.72
C LYS A 391 16.37 30.35 -26.11
N THR A 392 17.21 31.38 -25.94
CA THR A 392 16.78 32.70 -25.47
C THR A 392 15.84 33.38 -26.47
N ILE A 393 14.65 33.70 -26.01
CA ILE A 393 13.59 34.43 -26.73
C ILE A 393 13.72 35.92 -26.45
N ALA A 394 14.05 36.29 -25.22
CA ALA A 394 14.27 37.67 -24.82
C ALA A 394 15.15 37.75 -23.57
N ASP A 395 15.97 38.79 -23.46
CA ASP A 395 16.83 39.06 -22.31
C ASP A 395 16.94 40.59 -22.14
N LYS A 396 16.46 41.11 -21.02
CA LYS A 396 16.33 42.56 -20.83
C LYS A 396 16.43 42.96 -19.37
N ILE A 397 16.96 44.15 -19.10
CA ILE A 397 16.83 44.84 -17.81
C ILE A 397 15.55 45.69 -17.83
N ILE A 398 14.69 45.51 -16.84
CA ILE A 398 13.43 46.23 -16.63
C ILE A 398 13.59 47.14 -15.41
N ASP A 399 13.31 48.42 -15.59
CA ASP A 399 13.26 49.44 -14.53
C ASP A 399 11.91 50.16 -14.63
N GLY A 400 10.85 49.45 -14.20
CA GLY A 400 9.45 49.79 -14.45
C GLY A 400 8.88 49.22 -15.76
N GLY A 401 7.70 48.60 -15.69
CA GLY A 401 7.00 48.01 -16.84
C GLY A 401 7.15 46.48 -16.97
N SER A 402 7.02 45.96 -18.19
CA SER A 402 7.04 44.52 -18.49
C SER A 402 7.76 44.21 -19.81
N LEU A 403 8.13 42.94 -19.97
CA LEU A 403 8.72 42.38 -21.17
C LEU A 403 7.65 41.69 -22.02
N TYR A 404 7.50 42.08 -23.28
CA TYR A 404 6.56 41.46 -24.21
C TYR A 404 7.18 40.25 -24.91
N VAL A 405 6.51 39.09 -24.83
CA VAL A 405 6.87 37.83 -25.50
C VAL A 405 5.94 37.64 -26.69
N PRO A 406 6.42 37.70 -27.95
CA PRO A 406 5.54 37.86 -29.12
C PRO A 406 4.73 36.61 -29.50
N VAL A 407 5.20 35.42 -29.14
CA VAL A 407 4.61 34.16 -29.59
C VAL A 407 3.95 33.45 -28.41
N LYS A 408 2.73 32.94 -28.61
CA LYS A 408 2.05 32.08 -27.63
C LYS A 408 2.80 30.78 -27.48
N GLY A 409 2.96 30.31 -26.24
CA GLY A 409 3.78 29.13 -25.99
C GLY A 409 4.18 28.98 -24.53
N LEU A 410 4.96 27.92 -24.30
CA LEU A 410 5.49 27.56 -23.01
C LEU A 410 6.96 28.00 -22.93
N TYR A 411 7.28 28.77 -21.89
CA TYR A 411 8.61 29.37 -21.72
C TYR A 411 9.13 29.15 -20.31
N VAL A 412 10.45 29.24 -20.14
CA VAL A 412 11.10 29.41 -18.84
C VAL A 412 11.57 30.85 -18.73
N VAL A 413 11.15 31.51 -17.66
CA VAL A 413 11.54 32.89 -17.34
C VAL A 413 12.44 32.87 -16.13
N THR A 414 13.61 33.47 -16.25
CA THR A 414 14.55 33.68 -15.15
C THR A 414 14.63 35.16 -14.82
N ILE A 415 14.32 35.52 -13.58
CA ILE A 415 14.49 36.88 -13.05
C ILE A 415 15.76 36.93 -12.21
N TYR A 416 16.60 37.93 -12.46
CA TYR A 416 17.77 38.25 -11.65
C TYR A 416 17.55 39.62 -11.02
N ALA A 417 17.43 39.65 -9.69
CA ALA A 417 17.23 40.88 -8.92
C ALA A 417 18.20 40.89 -7.73
N LYS A 418 19.05 41.93 -7.64
CA LYS A 418 20.14 42.01 -6.66
C LYS A 418 21.03 40.75 -6.76
N GLU A 419 21.25 40.03 -5.65
CA GLU A 419 22.07 38.80 -5.58
C GLU A 419 21.24 37.51 -5.71
N LYS A 420 19.94 37.61 -6.03
CA LYS A 420 19.05 36.45 -6.18
C LYS A 420 18.64 36.25 -7.63
N SER A 421 18.46 34.99 -8.01
CA SER A 421 17.85 34.62 -9.30
C SER A 421 16.81 33.54 -9.13
N GLU A 422 15.68 33.66 -9.81
CA GLU A 422 14.61 32.67 -9.80
C GLU A 422 14.13 32.34 -11.20
N SER A 423 13.91 31.06 -11.46
CA SER A 423 13.35 30.58 -12.74
C SER A 423 11.96 30.00 -12.54
N CYS A 424 11.04 30.35 -13.43
CA CYS A 424 9.66 29.87 -13.41
C CYS A 424 9.19 29.53 -14.82
N LYS A 425 8.40 28.46 -14.94
CA LYS A 425 7.77 28.06 -16.20
C LYS A 425 6.45 28.82 -16.37
N ILE A 426 6.26 29.45 -17.51
CA ILE A 426 5.05 30.24 -17.82
C ILE A 426 4.38 29.80 -19.11
N ILE A 427 3.10 30.14 -19.24
CA ILE A 427 2.32 30.01 -20.47
C ILE A 427 1.92 31.42 -20.93
N ILE A 428 2.31 31.78 -22.16
CA ILE A 428 1.79 32.96 -22.86
C ILE A 428 0.56 32.53 -23.67
N LYS A 429 -0.62 33.06 -23.31
CA LYS A 429 -1.94 32.67 -23.86
C LYS A 429 -2.44 33.58 -24.96
#